data_AF-A0A534FEF9-F1
#
_entry.id   AF-A0A534FEF9-F1
#
_cell.length_a   1.000
_cell.length_b   1.000
_cell.length_c   1.000
_cell.angle_alpha   90.00
_cell.angle_beta   90.00
_cell.angle_gamma   90.00
#
_symmetry.space_group_name_H-M   'P 1'
#
loop_
_entity.id
_entity.type
_entity.pdbx_description
1 polymer ?
#
loop_
_entity_poly.entity_id
_entity_poly.type
_entity_poly.pdbx_seq_one_letter_code
_entity_poly.pdbx_strand_id
1 'polypeptide(L)'
;MVLTLTLRPLAVRLCITDKPGGRKQHIGEIPLVGGVAMFIGILVAMMTAVQTTGRWALLVPATVLVTVGVIDDRYRVGVSARLVAQTCAALIMMILGGL
;
A
#
# COMPACT_ATOMS: atom_id res chain seq x y z
N MET A 1 6.56 4.25 12.86
CA MET A 1 7.11 5.63 12.89
C MET A 1 8.58 5.68 12.49
N VAL A 2 9.44 4.76 12.97
CA VAL A 2 10.85 4.69 12.54
C VAL A 2 11.00 4.44 11.03
N LEU A 3 10.27 3.45 10.50
CA LEU A 3 10.36 3.08 9.08
C LEU A 3 9.85 4.18 8.12
N THR A 4 8.83 4.93 8.52
CA THR A 4 8.33 6.06 7.73
C THR A 4 9.35 7.20 7.65
N LEU A 5 10.14 7.43 8.71
CA LEU A 5 11.18 8.47 8.72
C LEU A 5 12.39 8.09 7.86
N THR A 6 12.77 6.81 7.81
CA THR A 6 13.88 6.34 6.96
C THR A 6 13.51 6.23 5.48
N LEU A 7 12.24 5.94 5.16
CA LEU A 7 11.75 5.89 3.79
C LEU A 7 11.43 7.27 3.20
N ARG A 8 11.28 8.31 4.01
CA ARG A 8 11.09 9.70 3.55
C ARG A 8 12.16 10.19 2.56
N PRO A 9 13.47 10.11 2.86
CA PRO A 9 14.50 10.55 1.90
C PRO A 9 14.51 9.72 0.61
N LEU A 10 14.12 8.43 0.68
CA LEU A 10 14.00 7.57 -0.49
C LEU A 10 12.78 7.95 -1.35
N ALA A 11 11.66 8.30 -0.73
CA ALA A 11 10.46 8.74 -1.43
C ALA A 11 10.63 10.07 -2.16
N VAL A 12 11.37 11.02 -1.56
CA VAL A 12 11.76 12.28 -2.22
C VAL A 12 12.67 12.00 -3.41
N ARG A 13 13.65 11.08 -3.29
CA ARG A 13 14.53 10.68 -4.41
C ARG A 13 13.80 9.94 -5.53
N LEU A 14 12.80 9.12 -5.20
CA LEU A 14 11.97 8.41 -6.18
C LEU A 14 10.81 9.28 -6.73
N CYS A 15 10.77 10.57 -6.34
CA CYS A 15 9.73 11.52 -6.72
C CYS A 15 8.31 11.01 -6.39
N ILE A 16 8.15 10.11 -5.38
CA ILE A 16 6.87 9.65 -4.81
C ILE A 16 6.40 10.71 -3.81
N THR A 17 6.24 11.93 -4.31
CA THR A 17 5.87 13.10 -3.53
C THR A 17 4.64 13.75 -4.16
N ASP A 18 3.62 14.03 -3.34
CA ASP A 18 2.47 14.84 -3.76
C ASP A 18 3.01 16.25 -3.99
N LYS A 19 3.12 16.64 -5.27
CA LYS A 19 3.53 17.99 -5.64
C LYS A 19 2.31 18.91 -5.49
N PRO A 20 2.45 20.08 -4.82
CA PRO A 20 1.33 20.99 -4.66
C PRO A 20 0.90 21.56 -6.02
N GLY A 21 -0.40 21.57 -6.29
CA GLY A 21 -0.99 22.18 -7.49
C GLY A 21 -2.50 22.33 -7.40
N GLY A 22 -3.00 23.58 -7.34
CA GLY A 22 -4.43 23.91 -7.31
C GLY A 22 -5.01 24.07 -5.89
N ARG A 23 -6.14 23.43 -5.60
CA ARG A 23 -6.97 23.60 -4.38
C ARG A 23 -6.39 22.96 -3.09
N LYS A 24 -5.10 22.64 -3.04
CA LYS A 24 -4.44 22.06 -1.86
C LYS A 24 -3.44 23.06 -1.27
N GLN A 25 -3.80 23.66 -0.13
CA GLN A 25 -2.99 24.64 0.61
C GLN A 25 -1.92 23.97 1.51
N HIS A 26 -1.12 23.04 0.99
CA HIS A 26 0.03 22.54 1.73
C HIS A 26 1.34 23.13 1.19
N ILE A 27 2.17 23.63 2.11
CA ILE A 27 3.52 24.11 1.82
C ILE A 27 4.46 22.90 1.94
N GLY A 28 4.96 22.41 0.82
CA GLY A 28 5.95 21.33 0.75
C GLY A 28 5.44 20.04 0.10
N GLU A 29 6.38 19.25 -0.43
CA GLU A 29 6.15 17.93 -1.00
C GLU A 29 5.77 16.92 0.10
N ILE A 30 4.59 16.29 0.01
CA ILE A 30 4.17 15.27 0.99
C ILE A 30 4.57 13.89 0.46
N PRO A 31 5.52 13.18 1.09
CA PRO A 31 5.95 11.88 0.62
C PRO A 31 4.90 10.81 0.95
N LEU A 32 4.38 10.16 -0.09
CA LEU A 32 3.31 9.17 -0.01
C LEU A 32 3.86 7.75 0.27
N VAL A 33 4.53 7.63 1.41
CA VAL A 33 5.24 6.39 1.83
C VAL A 33 4.59 5.70 3.02
N GLY A 34 3.54 6.28 3.61
CA GLY A 34 2.90 5.76 4.82
C GLY A 34 2.35 4.34 4.63
N GLY A 35 1.56 4.12 3.58
CA GLY A 35 0.97 2.81 3.28
C GLY A 35 2.01 1.73 2.95
N VAL A 36 3.03 2.09 2.16
CA VAL A 36 4.14 1.18 1.81
C VAL A 36 4.95 0.81 3.06
N ALA A 37 5.25 1.78 3.93
CA ALA A 37 5.94 1.52 5.19
C ALA A 37 5.11 0.62 6.12
N MET A 38 3.79 0.82 6.18
CA MET A 38 2.90 -0.05 6.96
C MET A 38 2.92 -1.49 6.41
N PHE A 39 2.84 -1.65 5.08
CA PHE A 39 2.90 -2.97 4.45
C PHE A 39 4.23 -3.69 4.71
N ILE A 40 5.36 -3.00 4.58
CA ILE A 40 6.68 -3.57 4.90
C ILE A 40 6.73 -4.04 6.37
N GLY A 41 6.18 -3.24 7.29
CA GLY A 41 6.08 -3.63 8.70
C GLY A 41 5.26 -4.91 8.91
N ILE A 42 4.11 -5.02 8.25
CA ILE A 42 3.25 -6.21 8.28
C ILE A 42 3.97 -7.42 7.66
N LEU A 43 4.68 -7.22 6.55
CA LEU A 43 5.41 -8.27 5.85
C LEU A 43 6.53 -8.84 6.74
N VAL A 44 7.32 -7.98 7.38
CA VAL A 44 8.35 -8.41 8.33
C VAL A 44 7.73 -9.15 9.52
N ALA A 45 6.67 -8.59 10.11
CA ALA A 45 5.98 -9.22 11.25
C ALA A 45 5.46 -10.63 10.90
N MET A 46 4.84 -10.78 9.73
CA MET A 46 4.31 -12.07 9.24
C MET A 46 5.41 -13.06 8.89
N MET A 47 6.59 -12.60 8.43
CA MET A 47 7.74 -13.48 8.17
C MET A 47 8.40 -13.97 9.46
N THR A 48 8.37 -13.16 10.52
CA THR A 48 8.92 -13.53 11.84
C THR A 48 7.95 -14.31 12.72
N ALA A 49 6.66 -14.35 12.37
CA ALA A 49 5.65 -15.05 13.14
C ALA A 49 5.77 -16.58 12.97
N VAL A 50 5.90 -17.30 14.08
CA VAL A 50 6.20 -18.75 14.13
C VAL A 50 5.01 -19.61 13.68
N GLN A 51 3.78 -19.13 13.85
CA GLN A 51 2.56 -19.83 13.42
C GLN A 51 1.65 -18.88 12.66
N THR A 52 1.61 -19.03 11.35
CA THR A 52 0.71 -18.28 10.47
C THR A 52 0.11 -19.22 9.43
N THR A 53 -0.80 -20.08 9.89
CA THR A 53 -1.70 -20.81 9.00
C THR A 53 -2.47 -19.78 8.17
N GLY A 54 -2.45 -19.91 6.84
CA GLY A 54 -3.10 -18.95 5.96
C GLY A 54 -2.32 -17.64 5.69
N ARG A 55 -1.03 -17.52 6.04
CA ARG A 55 -0.23 -16.30 5.72
C ARG A 55 -0.34 -15.84 4.28
N TRP A 56 -0.37 -16.76 3.32
CA TRP A 56 -0.48 -16.45 1.90
C TRP A 56 -1.85 -15.90 1.52
N ALA A 57 -2.91 -16.33 2.22
CA ALA A 57 -4.26 -15.81 2.04
C ALA A 57 -4.41 -14.34 2.47
N LEU A 58 -3.51 -13.85 3.32
CA LEU A 58 -3.45 -12.44 3.72
C LEU A 58 -2.42 -11.66 2.90
N LEU A 59 -1.22 -12.20 2.71
CA LEU A 59 -0.12 -11.49 2.05
C LEU A 59 -0.39 -11.23 0.56
N VAL A 60 -0.98 -12.19 -0.16
CA VAL A 60 -1.26 -12.05 -1.60
C VAL A 60 -2.26 -10.91 -1.86
N PRO A 61 -3.48 -10.90 -1.28
CA PRO A 61 -4.42 -9.81 -1.50
C PRO A 61 -3.93 -8.48 -0.90
N ALA A 62 -3.21 -8.49 0.22
CA ALA A 62 -2.60 -7.27 0.77
C ALA A 62 -1.56 -6.66 -0.20
N THR A 63 -0.75 -7.49 -0.87
CA THR A 63 0.20 -7.01 -1.90
C THR A 63 -0.54 -6.37 -3.07
N VAL A 64 -1.63 -6.99 -3.53
CA VAL A 64 -2.47 -6.45 -4.62
C VAL A 64 -3.04 -5.10 -4.22
N LEU A 65 -3.65 -4.98 -3.03
CA LEU A 65 -4.23 -3.73 -2.54
C LEU A 65 -3.19 -2.63 -2.37
N VAL A 66 -2.01 -2.94 -1.85
CA VAL A 66 -0.92 -1.96 -1.69
C VAL A 66 -0.41 -1.51 -3.05
N THR A 67 -0.26 -2.42 -4.01
CA THR A 67 0.16 -2.08 -5.37
C THR A 67 -0.84 -1.15 -6.04
N VAL A 68 -2.14 -1.49 -5.96
CA VAL A 68 -3.21 -0.66 -6.48
C VAL A 68 -3.26 0.70 -5.77
N GLY A 69 -3.07 0.72 -4.45
CA GLY A 69 -3.03 1.96 -3.66
C GLY A 69 -1.89 2.88 -4.09
N VAL A 70 -0.70 2.34 -4.34
CA VAL A 70 0.45 3.11 -4.85
C VAL A 70 0.18 3.62 -6.27
N ILE A 71 -0.45 2.82 -7.13
CA ILE A 71 -0.80 3.25 -8.49
C ILE A 71 -1.89 4.34 -8.46
N ASP A 72 -2.92 4.20 -7.63
CA ASP A 72 -3.98 5.19 -7.47
C ASP A 72 -3.43 6.54 -7.00
N ASP A 73 -2.50 6.48 -6.07
CA ASP A 73 -1.85 7.65 -5.51
C ASP A 73 -1.01 8.42 -6.56
N ARG A 74 -0.37 7.70 -7.49
CA ARG A 74 0.40 8.30 -8.59
C ARG A 74 -0.45 8.80 -9.75
N TYR A 75 -1.49 8.07 -10.12
CA TYR A 75 -2.23 8.27 -11.37
C TYR A 75 -3.66 8.77 -11.19
N ARG A 76 -4.12 9.04 -9.95
CA ARG A 76 -5.52 9.38 -9.62
C ARG A 76 -6.51 8.46 -10.34
N VAL A 77 -6.40 7.17 -10.04
CA VAL A 77 -7.23 6.14 -10.68
C VAL A 77 -8.71 6.36 -10.36
N GLY A 78 -9.58 6.16 -11.34
CA GLY A 78 -11.03 6.34 -11.19
C GLY A 78 -11.65 5.38 -10.17
N VAL A 79 -12.75 5.81 -9.54
CA VAL A 79 -13.45 5.07 -8.46
C VAL A 79 -13.81 3.64 -8.89
N SER A 80 -14.25 3.43 -10.13
CA SER A 80 -14.63 2.12 -10.66
C SER A 80 -13.46 1.13 -10.66
N ALA A 81 -12.26 1.57 -11.04
CA ALA A 81 -11.09 0.70 -11.07
C ALA A 81 -10.62 0.31 -9.64
N ARG A 82 -10.78 1.21 -8.66
CA ARG A 82 -10.51 0.89 -7.25
C ARG A 82 -11.48 -0.14 -6.70
N LEU A 83 -12.77 -0.01 -7.03
CA LEU A 83 -13.80 -0.98 -6.65
C LEU A 83 -13.50 -2.36 -7.24
N VAL A 84 -13.17 -2.44 -8.54
CA VAL A 84 -12.80 -3.72 -9.17
C VAL A 84 -11.59 -4.35 -8.49
N ALA A 85 -10.55 -3.57 -8.21
CA ALA A 85 -9.36 -4.06 -7.52
C ALA A 85 -9.66 -4.58 -6.10
N GLN A 86 -10.49 -3.87 -5.33
CA GLN A 86 -10.91 -4.32 -4.01
C GLN A 86 -11.74 -5.60 -4.07
N THR A 87 -12.66 -5.72 -5.03
CA THR A 87 -13.43 -6.94 -5.25
C THR A 87 -12.54 -8.11 -5.63
N CYS A 88 -11.57 -7.92 -6.53
CA CYS A 88 -10.59 -8.96 -6.86
C CYS A 88 -9.77 -9.38 -5.65
N ALA A 89 -9.29 -8.44 -4.83
CA ALA A 89 -8.55 -8.76 -3.62
C ALA A 89 -9.39 -9.57 -2.62
N ALA A 90 -10.68 -9.23 -2.45
CA ALA A 90 -11.60 -9.97 -1.60
C ALA A 90 -11.82 -11.41 -2.10
N LEU A 91 -12.00 -11.59 -3.42
CA LEU A 91 -12.14 -12.93 -4.02
C LEU A 91 -10.87 -13.78 -3.84
N ILE A 92 -9.70 -13.18 -4.06
CA ILE A 92 -8.40 -13.85 -3.86
C ILE A 92 -8.24 -14.29 -2.40
N MET A 93 -8.62 -13.44 -1.45
CA MET A 93 -8.60 -13.78 -0.02
C MET A 93 -9.52 -14.96 0.29
N MET A 94 -10.72 -14.98 -0.29
CA MET A 94 -11.72 -16.03 -0.05
C MET A 94 -11.25 -17.39 -0.57
N ILE A 95 -10.71 -17.44 -1.79
CA ILE A 95 -10.19 -18.67 -2.41
C ILE A 95 -8.95 -19.19 -1.66
N LEU A 96 -7.99 -18.31 -1.36
CA LEU A 96 -6.76 -18.71 -0.64
C LEU A 96 -7.04 -19.06 0.83
N GLY A 97 -8.12 -18.52 1.40
CA GLY A 97 -8.60 -18.81 2.75
C GLY A 97 -9.25 -20.17 2.90
N GLY A 98 -9.48 -20.89 1.80
CA GLY A 98 -10.01 -22.26 1.80
C GLY A 98 -11.54 -22.35 1.72
N LEU A 99 -12.18 -21.35 1.10
CA LEU A 99 -13.58 -21.46 0.67
C LEU A 99 -13.69 -22.24 -0.65
#